data_AF-A0A7X7WIS3-F1
#
_entry.id   AF-A0A7X7WIS3-F1
#
_cell.length_a   1.000
_cell.length_b   1.000
_cell.length_c   1.000
_cell.angle_alpha   90.00
_cell.angle_beta   90.00
_cell.angle_gamma   90.00
#
_symmetry.space_group_name_H-M   'P 1'
#
loop_
_entity.id
_entity.type
_entity.pdbx_description
1 polymer ?
#
loop_
_entity_poly.entity_id
_entity_poly.type
_entity_poly.pdbx_seq_one_letter_code
_entity_poly.pdbx_strand_id
1 'polypeptide(L)'
;MSNNVLIGSVGTTEIIVILLLILILFGSKRIPEIAQSLGKGIREFKRSMREIENEVEAPPKHNSNQPPKEISDKKDGNLNG
;
A
#
# COMPACT_ATOMS: atom_id res chain seq x y z
N MET A 1 -41.96 -31.78 1.89
CA MET A 1 -40.52 -31.56 1.60
C MET A 1 -40.42 -30.16 1.02
N SER A 2 -40.01 -29.19 1.83
CA SER A 2 -39.86 -27.80 1.38
C SER A 2 -38.38 -27.48 1.42
N ASN A 3 -37.76 -27.44 0.24
CA ASN A 3 -36.37 -27.07 0.08
C ASN A 3 -36.34 -25.57 -0.20
N ASN A 4 -36.29 -24.76 0.86
CA ASN A 4 -36.13 -23.31 0.75
C ASN A 4 -34.64 -22.97 0.60
N VAL A 5 -34.01 -23.46 -0.46
CA VAL A 5 -32.80 -22.86 -1.02
C VAL A 5 -33.34 -21.82 -1.99
N LEU A 6 -33.22 -20.52 -1.73
CA LEU A 6 -32.94 -19.55 -2.79
C LEU A 6 -32.74 -18.10 -2.33
N ILE A 7 -33.40 -17.54 -1.30
CA ILE A 7 -33.34 -16.06 -1.09
C ILE A 7 -33.47 -15.60 0.37
N GLY A 8 -32.64 -16.11 1.30
CA GLY A 8 -32.71 -15.61 2.69
C GLY A 8 -31.45 -15.76 3.53
N SER A 9 -30.66 -16.79 3.26
CA SER A 9 -29.39 -17.02 3.94
C SER A 9 -28.50 -17.78 2.98
N VAL A 10 -27.67 -17.08 2.21
CA VAL A 10 -26.53 -17.74 1.57
C VAL A 10 -25.65 -18.21 2.72
N GLY A 11 -25.84 -19.46 3.13
CA GLY A 11 -25.10 -20.06 4.22
C GLY A 11 -23.66 -20.28 3.81
N THR A 12 -22.81 -20.56 4.80
CA THR A 12 -21.40 -20.92 4.58
C THR A 12 -21.28 -22.07 3.57
N THR A 13 -22.23 -23.00 3.56
CA THR A 13 -22.28 -24.14 2.64
C THR A 13 -22.43 -23.70 1.18
N GLU A 14 -23.36 -22.80 0.87
CA GLU A 14 -23.57 -22.30 -0.49
C GLU A 14 -22.34 -21.54 -1.00
N ILE A 15 -21.69 -20.74 -0.15
CA ILE A 15 -20.44 -20.05 -0.48
C ILE A 15 -19.35 -21.07 -0.84
N ILE A 16 -19.22 -22.15 -0.07
CA ILE A 16 -18.25 -23.21 -0.35
C ILE A 16 -18.53 -23.89 -1.70
N VAL A 17 -19.80 -24.16 -2.03
CA VAL A 17 -20.18 -24.78 -3.31
C VAL A 17 -19.83 -23.85 -4.49
N ILE A 18 -20.13 -22.55 -4.37
CA ILE A 18 -19.79 -21.56 -5.41
C ILE A 18 -18.27 -21.45 -5.56
N LEU A 19 -17.52 -21.40 -4.46
CA LEU A 19 -16.06 -21.38 -4.48
C LEU A 19 -15.50 -22.63 -5.15
N LEU A 20 -16.08 -23.80 -4.90
CA LEU A 20 -15.65 -25.04 -5.52
C LEU A 20 -15.88 -25.02 -7.05
N LEU A 21 -17.02 -24.50 -7.51
CA LEU A 21 -17.28 -24.32 -8.95
C LEU A 21 -16.27 -23.38 -9.60
N ILE A 22 -15.99 -22.24 -8.97
CA ILE A 22 -14.95 -21.30 -9.41
C ILE A 22 -13.59 -21.99 -9.44
N LEU A 23 -13.28 -22.82 -8.45
CA LEU A 23 -12.02 -23.56 -8.38
C LEU A 23 -11.89 -24.60 -9.49
N ILE A 24 -12.99 -25.21 -9.95
CA ILE A 24 -12.98 -26.14 -11.07
C ILE A 24 -12.77 -25.38 -12.40
N LEU A 25 -13.45 -24.25 -12.57
CA LEU A 25 -13.35 -23.44 -13.80
C LEU A 25 -11.98 -22.77 -13.96
N PHE A 26 -11.48 -22.15 -12.89
CA PHE A 26 -10.25 -21.35 -12.92
C PHE A 26 -9.04 -22.08 -12.35
N GLY A 27 -9.23 -23.13 -11.55
CA GLY A 27 -8.16 -23.85 -10.86
C GLY A 27 -7.76 -23.22 -9.53
N SER A 28 -7.23 -24.05 -8.62
CA SER A 28 -6.77 -23.63 -7.29
C SER A 28 -5.58 -22.66 -7.28
N LYS A 29 -4.85 -22.57 -8.40
CA LYS A 29 -3.68 -21.70 -8.53
C LYS A 29 -4.02 -20.28 -8.98
N ARG A 30 -5.08 -20.07 -9.77
CA ARG A 30 -5.40 -18.76 -10.36
C ARG A 30 -5.93 -17.75 -9.36
N ILE A 31 -6.80 -18.18 -8.44
CA ILE A 31 -7.36 -17.32 -7.39
C ILE A 31 -6.27 -16.70 -6.50
N PRO A 32 -5.33 -17.46 -5.89
CA PRO A 32 -4.28 -16.88 -5.07
C PRO A 32 -3.27 -16.05 -5.88
N GLU A 33 -2.98 -16.43 -7.12
CA GLU A 33 -2.10 -15.67 -8.02
C GLU A 33 -2.67 -14.26 -8.30
N ILE A 34 -3.95 -14.18 -8.65
CA ILE A 34 -4.64 -12.90 -8.86
C ILE A 34 -4.71 -12.11 -7.56
N ALA A 35 -5.09 -12.73 -6.44
CA ALA A 35 -5.15 -12.07 -5.14
C ALA A 35 -3.79 -11.47 -4.71
N GLN A 36 -2.69 -12.17 -4.95
CA GLN A 36 -1.34 -11.66 -4.67
C GLN A 36 -0.99 -10.45 -5.54
N SER A 37 -1.30 -10.50 -6.84
CA SER A 37 -1.04 -9.38 -7.75
C SER A 37 -1.86 -8.14 -7.40
N LEU A 38 -3.16 -8.32 -7.13
CA LEU A 38 -4.07 -7.26 -6.69
C LEU A 38 -3.64 -6.69 -5.33
N GLY A 39 -3.28 -7.55 -4.38
CA GLY A 39 -2.83 -7.13 -3.05
C GLY A 39 -1.58 -6.26 -3.10
N LYS A 40 -0.61 -6.60 -3.97
CA LYS A 40 0.57 -5.75 -4.22
C LYS A 40 0.16 -4.40 -4.82
N GLY A 41 -0.70 -4.41 -5.84
CA GLY A 41 -1.19 -3.18 -6.47
C GLY A 41 -1.91 -2.25 -5.49
N ILE A 42 -2.82 -2.79 -4.67
CA ILE A 42 -3.55 -2.04 -3.63
C ILE A 42 -2.58 -1.47 -2.58
N ARG A 43 -1.55 -2.23 -2.19
CA ARG A 43 -0.56 -1.78 -1.20
C ARG A 43 0.25 -0.59 -1.72
N GLU A 44 0.76 -0.67 -2.95
CA GLU A 44 1.52 0.43 -3.56
C GLU A 44 0.62 1.64 -3.79
N PHE A 45 -0.60 1.43 -4.30
CA PHE A 45 -1.59 2.49 -4.46
C PHE A 45 -1.85 3.21 -3.13
N LYS A 46 -2.11 2.47 -2.05
CA LYS A 46 -2.33 3.05 -0.72
C LYS A 46 -1.09 3.80 -0.19
N ARG A 47 0.11 3.38 -0.55
CA ARG A 47 1.36 4.06 -0.18
C ARG A 47 1.48 5.40 -0.89
N SER A 48 1.30 5.42 -2.21
CA SER A 48 1.35 6.65 -3.01
C SER A 48 0.26 7.64 -2.59
N MET A 49 -0.95 7.18 -2.30
CA MET A 49 -2.02 8.07 -1.82
C MET A 49 -1.66 8.78 -0.52
N ARG A 50 -1.01 8.07 0.43
CA ARG A 50 -0.53 8.70 1.68
C ARG A 50 0.60 9.68 1.45
N GLU A 51 1.50 9.38 0.53
CA GLU A 51 2.62 10.28 0.20
C GLU A 51 2.09 11.61 -0.35
N ILE A 52 1.10 11.54 -1.25
CA ILE A 52 0.39 12.71 -1.79
C ILE A 52 -0.33 13.48 -0.68
N GLU A 53 -1.05 12.80 0.22
CA GLU A 53 -1.73 13.43 1.36
C GLU A 53 -0.74 14.19 2.25
N ASN A 54 0.41 13.58 2.55
CA ASN A 54 1.48 14.22 3.33
C ASN A 54 2.15 15.40 2.61
N GLU A 55 2.19 15.39 1.28
CA GLU A 55 2.74 16.49 0.46
C GLU A 55 1.76 17.66 0.33
N VAL A 56 0.45 17.38 0.31
CA VAL A 56 -0.60 18.42 0.24
C VAL A 56 -0.80 19.11 1.60
N GLU A 57 -0.56 18.43 2.71
CA GLU A 57 -0.73 18.99 4.07
C GLU A 57 0.55 19.60 4.69
N ALA A 58 1.74 19.31 4.15
CA ALA A 58 2.99 19.82 4.72
C ALA A 58 3.44 21.14 4.07
N PRO A 59 3.76 22.21 4.83
CA PRO A 59 4.61 23.28 4.31
C PRO A 59 5.97 22.67 3.92
N PRO A 60 6.71 23.28 2.97
CA PRO A 60 7.86 22.65 2.34
C PRO A 60 8.86 22.18 3.40
N LYS A 61 8.92 20.87 3.63
CA LYS A 61 9.93 20.29 4.51
C LYS A 61 11.25 20.33 3.75
N HIS A 62 12.08 21.31 4.11
CA HIS A 62 13.49 21.33 3.78
C HIS A 62 14.11 19.99 4.23
N ASN A 63 14.36 19.11 3.28
CA ASN A 63 15.02 17.82 3.51
C ASN A 63 16.47 18.08 3.95
N SER A 64 16.69 18.05 5.26
CA SER A 64 17.97 18.15 5.95
C SER A 64 18.82 16.86 5.86
N ASN A 65 19.04 16.37 4.63
CA ASN A 65 20.00 15.30 4.33
C ASN A 65 21.14 15.77 3.40
N GLN A 66 21.35 17.08 3.24
CA GLN A 66 22.64 17.57 2.74
C GLN A 66 23.58 17.78 3.94
N PRO A 67 24.78 17.18 3.95
CA PRO A 67 25.80 17.49 4.95
C PRO A 67 26.00 19.00 4.98
N PRO A 68 26.11 19.63 6.17
CA PRO A 68 26.42 21.05 6.25
C PRO A 68 27.64 21.35 5.38
N LYS A 69 27.50 22.23 4.39
CA LYS A 69 28.66 22.86 3.76
C LYS A 69 29.35 23.64 4.87
N GLU A 70 30.40 23.04 5.39
CA GLU A 70 31.38 23.64 6.26
C GLU A 70 31.92 24.88 5.52
N ILE A 71 31.39 26.05 5.88
CA ILE A 71 32.01 27.32 5.56
C ILE A 71 33.25 27.37 6.45
N SER A 72 34.33 26.76 5.97
CA SER A 72 35.69 27.15 6.33
C SER A 72 35.93 28.55 5.77
N ASP A 73 35.34 29.55 6.41
CA ASP A 73 35.93 30.88 6.36
C ASP A 73 36.81 31.02 7.58
N LYS A 74 38.08 31.26 7.29
CA LYS A 74 39.14 31.31 8.27
C LYS A 74 38.82 32.45 9.23
N LYS A 75 38.88 32.12 10.51
CA LYS A 75 39.04 33.11 11.56
C LYS A 75 40.51 33.54 11.54
N ASP A 76 40.88 34.43 10.63
CA ASP A 76 42.12 35.19 10.69
C ASP A 76 42.02 36.21 11.83
N GLY A 77 42.25 35.71 13.04
CA GLY A 77 42.72 36.55 14.13
C GLY A 77 44.19 36.88 13.90
N ASN A 78 44.51 38.14 13.62
CA ASN A 78 45.71 38.78 14.15
C ASN A 78 45.58 40.31 14.11
N LEU A 79 45.29 40.88 15.27
CA LEU A 79 45.64 42.26 15.62
C LEU A 79 47.16 42.34 15.77
N ASN A 80 47.85 43.21 15.03
CA ASN A 80 49.08 43.92 15.45
C ASN A 80 49.49 44.92 14.37
N GLY A 81 49.48 46.22 14.71
CA GLY A 81 49.93 47.34 13.89
C GLY A 81 49.26 48.64 14.29
#